data_AF-A0A523QVW1-F1
#
_entry.id   AF-A0A523QVW1-F1
#
_cell.length_a   1.000
_cell.length_b   1.000
_cell.length_c   1.000
_cell.angle_alpha   90.00
_cell.angle_beta   90.00
_cell.angle_gamma   90.00
#
_symmetry.space_group_name_H-M   'P 1'
#
loop_
_entity.id
_entity.type
_entity.pdbx_description
1 polymer ?
#
loop_
_entity_poly.entity_id
_entity_poly.type
_entity_poly.pdbx_seq_one_letter_code
_entity_poly.pdbx_strand_id
1 'polypeptide(L)'
;MMKYFIKNRGLIIGLIFLILLSVSGLVVMSTAEEKQEPCFFKSLHHTGEGMRYWYEEQGGFMEITGVPYNELDCKKCHVKSCEPCHAKTEDGKCSYSLEKAKDINTCLACHSREKVTFKIGKEKDALDIHIASGMVCVDCHKAEDVHGDGTLYRTMRDEGAVKATCTKCHPPEDEPIRPHKVHKGKLDCAACHVANTTTCLNCHFSKFLETGKRKGNFFPPIQDWLLLVNYKGKVTSGNVQTLVHEKKTFITYAPYFTHAVQSKARGCTACHANEAVMLIKEGKSVPMAEFKDNKMVSWKGVVPLVPDQLKWDFVDKDGDNWVLLKNDEKPMLQYSCYAEPFTEEQIKKMVMPFKK
;
A
#
# COMPACT_ATOMS: atom_id res chain seq x y z
N MET A 1 54.39 59.69 40.47
CA MET A 1 53.82 58.33 40.42
C MET A 1 52.57 58.28 39.51
N MET A 2 52.61 58.88 38.31
CA MET A 2 51.43 59.02 37.44
C MET A 2 51.83 59.15 35.95
N LYS A 3 52.72 58.27 35.46
CA LYS A 3 53.06 58.18 34.02
C LYS A 3 53.13 56.75 33.47
N TYR A 4 52.92 55.73 34.29
CA TYR A 4 52.96 54.32 33.85
C TYR A 4 51.60 53.71 33.49
N PHE A 5 50.49 54.43 33.72
CA PHE A 5 49.14 53.87 33.52
C PHE A 5 48.55 54.03 32.11
N ILE A 6 49.21 54.74 31.20
CA ILE A 6 48.63 55.06 29.88
C ILE A 6 49.08 54.06 28.79
N LYS A 7 50.16 53.31 28.99
CA LYS A 7 50.71 52.44 27.93
C LYS A 7 49.98 51.09 27.76
N ASN A 8 49.09 50.72 28.69
CA ASN A 8 48.40 49.43 28.68
C ASN A 8 46.90 49.49 28.34
N ARG A 9 46.32 50.67 28.09
CA ARG A 9 44.89 50.77 27.71
C ARG A 9 44.64 50.19 26.31
N GLY A 10 45.56 50.37 25.36
CA GLY A 10 45.45 49.79 24.02
C GLY A 10 45.55 48.25 24.01
N LEU A 11 46.38 47.67 24.88
CA LEU A 11 46.54 46.22 24.99
C LEU A 11 45.32 45.56 25.63
N ILE A 12 44.74 46.20 26.65
CA ILE A 12 43.53 45.72 27.35
C ILE A 12 42.30 45.85 26.45
N ILE A 13 42.17 46.95 25.69
CA ILE A 13 41.07 47.12 24.73
C ILE A 13 41.22 46.11 23.57
N GLY A 14 42.44 45.85 23.10
CA GLY A 14 42.72 44.83 22.08
C GLY A 14 42.39 43.41 22.53
N LEU A 15 42.71 43.05 23.78
CA LEU A 15 42.36 41.75 24.37
C LEU A 15 40.85 41.59 24.59
N ILE A 16 40.15 42.65 25.02
CA ILE A 16 38.69 42.64 25.17
C ILE A 16 38.01 42.51 23.80
N PHE A 17 38.53 43.18 22.76
CA PHE A 17 38.02 43.04 21.39
C PHE A 17 38.29 41.65 20.81
N LEU A 18 39.45 41.04 21.09
CA LEU A 18 39.76 39.66 20.68
C LEU A 18 38.89 38.63 21.39
N ILE A 19 38.61 38.84 22.69
CA ILE A 19 37.71 37.98 23.46
C ILE A 19 36.26 38.15 22.95
N LEU A 20 35.79 39.37 22.69
CA LEU A 20 34.47 39.61 22.09
C LEU A 20 34.34 39.05 20.67
N LEU A 21 35.40 39.06 19.86
CA LEU A 21 35.44 38.41 18.54
C LEU A 21 35.50 36.88 18.63
N SER A 22 36.18 36.33 19.65
CA SER A 22 36.19 34.88 19.89
C SER A 22 34.86 34.37 20.47
N VAL A 23 34.16 35.17 21.28
CA VAL A 23 32.85 34.82 21.84
C VAL A 23 31.74 35.03 20.81
N SER A 24 31.85 36.02 19.91
CA SER A 24 30.92 36.17 18.78
C SER A 24 31.19 35.19 17.64
N GLY A 25 32.44 34.72 17.47
CA GLY A 25 32.80 33.62 16.57
C GLY A 25 32.33 32.24 17.05
N LEU A 26 32.10 32.04 18.36
CA LEU A 26 31.61 30.78 18.93
C LEU A 26 30.08 30.61 18.86
N VAL A 27 29.31 31.62 18.41
CA VAL A 27 27.84 31.57 18.41
C VAL A 27 27.24 31.27 17.01
N VAL A 28 28.07 31.09 15.97
CA VAL A 28 27.60 30.73 14.61
C VAL A 28 28.15 29.36 14.17
N MET A 29 28.22 28.41 15.10
CA MET A 29 28.22 26.98 14.77
C MET A 29 27.15 26.26 15.60
N SER A 30 25.95 26.83 15.63
CA SER A 30 24.76 25.97 15.63
C SER A 30 24.71 25.35 14.23
N THR A 31 25.48 24.28 14.01
CA THR A 31 25.00 23.25 13.10
C THR A 31 23.58 22.99 13.56
N ALA A 32 22.59 23.27 12.72
CA ALA A 32 21.28 22.70 12.88
C ALA A 32 21.53 21.19 12.86
N GLU A 33 21.75 20.63 14.04
CA GLU A 33 21.59 19.21 14.28
C GLU A 33 20.14 19.00 13.92
N GLU A 34 19.93 18.55 12.69
CA GLU A 34 18.64 18.16 12.18
C GLU A 34 18.12 17.17 13.21
N LYS A 35 17.21 17.62 14.09
CA LYS A 35 16.52 16.76 15.03
C LYS A 35 15.76 15.77 14.16
N GLN A 36 16.41 14.66 13.83
CA GLN A 36 15.75 13.53 13.22
C GLN A 36 14.52 13.25 14.07
N GLU A 37 13.34 13.34 13.45
CA GLU A 37 12.13 13.14 14.22
C GLU A 37 12.18 11.73 14.81
N PRO A 38 12.15 11.58 16.15
CA PRO A 38 12.26 10.28 16.80
C PRO A 38 11.15 9.31 16.37
N CYS A 39 10.06 9.85 15.80
CA CYS A 39 8.95 9.11 15.23
C CYS A 39 9.32 8.37 13.93
N PHE A 40 10.16 8.96 13.05
CA PHE A 40 10.48 8.37 11.74
C PHE A 40 11.10 6.99 11.88
N PHE A 41 12.01 6.80 12.82
CA PHE A 41 12.67 5.52 13.07
C PHE A 41 11.73 4.39 13.48
N LYS A 42 10.55 4.74 14.02
CA LYS A 42 9.49 3.79 14.38
C LYS A 42 8.41 3.64 13.30
N SER A 43 8.47 4.44 12.24
CA SER A 43 7.51 4.37 11.14
C SER A 43 7.62 3.07 10.35
N LEU A 44 6.53 2.70 9.67
CA LEU A 44 6.52 1.57 8.74
C LEU A 44 7.46 1.78 7.55
N HIS A 45 7.66 3.03 7.09
CA HIS A 45 8.58 3.36 6.00
C HIS A 45 10.04 3.09 6.38
N HIS A 46 10.42 3.39 7.63
CA HIS A 46 11.77 3.14 8.12
C HIS A 46 12.02 1.66 8.45
N THR A 47 11.08 1.05 9.15
CA THR A 47 11.24 -0.31 9.69
C THR A 47 11.03 -1.38 8.62
N GLY A 48 10.11 -1.17 7.68
CA GLY A 48 9.63 -2.20 6.76
C GLY A 48 8.80 -3.29 7.44
N GLU A 49 8.37 -3.04 8.68
CA GLU A 49 7.74 -4.05 9.53
C GLU A 49 6.46 -4.62 8.91
N GLY A 50 5.66 -3.80 8.23
CA GLY A 50 4.46 -4.25 7.52
C GLY A 50 4.71 -5.34 6.48
N MET A 51 5.82 -5.24 5.74
CA MET A 51 6.17 -6.23 4.73
C MET A 51 6.77 -7.49 5.37
N ARG A 52 7.60 -7.34 6.41
CA ARG A 52 8.15 -8.46 7.17
C ARG A 52 7.04 -9.26 7.84
N TYR A 53 6.16 -8.58 8.57
CA TYR A 53 5.05 -9.18 9.31
C TYR A 53 4.17 -10.03 8.40
N TRP A 54 3.69 -9.49 7.27
CA TRP A 54 2.88 -10.25 6.31
C TRP A 54 3.62 -11.48 5.74
N TYR A 55 4.92 -11.35 5.48
CA TYR A 55 5.68 -12.43 4.88
C TYR A 55 5.97 -13.57 5.87
N GLU A 56 6.27 -13.23 7.14
CA GLU A 56 6.71 -14.16 8.19
C GLU A 56 5.61 -14.56 9.19
N GLU A 57 4.40 -14.00 9.10
CA GLU A 57 3.29 -14.44 9.96
C GLU A 57 2.94 -15.91 9.71
N GLN A 58 2.23 -16.53 10.64
CA GLN A 58 1.76 -17.91 10.49
C GLN A 58 0.88 -18.05 9.23
N GLY A 59 1.16 -19.07 8.42
CA GLY A 59 0.56 -19.24 7.09
C GLY A 59 1.06 -18.22 6.06
N GLY A 60 2.09 -17.44 6.41
CA GLY A 60 2.73 -16.47 5.54
C GLY A 60 3.64 -17.12 4.52
N PHE A 61 4.06 -16.33 3.54
CA PHE A 61 4.78 -16.86 2.39
C PHE A 61 6.18 -17.42 2.74
N MET A 62 6.74 -17.04 3.90
CA MET A 62 7.95 -17.65 4.44
C MET A 62 7.82 -19.17 4.61
N GLU A 63 6.65 -19.71 4.95
CA GLU A 63 6.47 -21.15 5.17
C GLU A 63 6.69 -21.97 3.90
N ILE A 64 6.45 -21.38 2.73
CA ILE A 64 6.65 -22.04 1.44
C ILE A 64 8.08 -21.84 0.93
N THR A 65 8.60 -20.64 1.13
CA THR A 65 9.92 -20.25 0.58
C THR A 65 11.09 -20.71 1.43
N GLY A 66 10.89 -20.87 2.75
CA GLY A 66 11.95 -21.19 3.70
C GLY A 66 13.01 -20.09 3.88
N VAL A 67 12.85 -18.92 3.26
CA VAL A 67 13.82 -17.82 3.30
C VAL A 67 13.32 -16.73 4.24
N PRO A 68 14.05 -16.36 5.30
CA PRO A 68 13.69 -15.24 6.17
C PRO A 68 13.63 -13.90 5.42
N TYR A 69 12.77 -12.98 5.86
CA TYR A 69 12.57 -11.70 5.18
C TYR A 69 13.85 -10.85 5.09
N ASN A 70 14.70 -10.91 6.12
CA ASN A 70 15.96 -10.16 6.18
C ASN A 70 17.03 -10.67 5.19
N GLU A 71 16.83 -11.85 4.59
CA GLU A 71 17.69 -12.40 3.54
C GLU A 71 17.19 -12.04 2.14
N LEU A 72 15.95 -11.55 2.02
CA LEU A 72 15.40 -11.08 0.76
C LEU A 72 15.97 -9.72 0.35
N ASP A 73 16.12 -9.52 -0.95
CA ASP A 73 16.45 -8.22 -1.54
C ASP A 73 15.39 -7.13 -1.28
N CYS A 74 14.21 -7.52 -0.79
CA CYS A 74 13.12 -6.66 -0.37
C CYS A 74 13.56 -5.61 0.67
N LYS A 75 14.54 -5.93 1.52
CA LYS A 75 15.03 -5.01 2.56
C LYS A 75 15.63 -3.71 2.00
N LYS A 76 16.18 -3.76 0.78
CA LYS A 76 16.91 -2.63 0.16
C LYS A 76 16.00 -1.48 -0.29
N CYS A 77 14.69 -1.69 -0.32
CA CYS A 77 13.74 -0.67 -0.74
C CYS A 77 13.28 0.28 0.38
N HIS A 78 13.54 -0.06 1.65
CA HIS A 78 13.03 0.70 2.79
C HIS A 78 13.93 1.89 3.12
N VAL A 79 13.31 3.03 3.41
CA VAL A 79 13.99 4.32 3.51
C VAL A 79 14.68 4.45 4.86
N LYS A 80 15.99 4.73 4.88
CA LYS A 80 16.78 4.84 6.12
C LYS A 80 17.18 6.26 6.51
N SER A 81 16.93 7.24 5.64
CA SER A 81 17.23 8.65 5.86
C SER A 81 16.12 9.53 5.28
N CYS A 82 16.17 10.84 5.54
CA CYS A 82 15.23 11.81 4.98
C CYS A 82 15.46 12.06 3.47
N GLU A 83 16.64 11.70 2.96
CA GLU A 83 17.11 12.07 1.62
C GLU A 83 16.24 11.54 0.48
N PRO A 84 15.79 10.26 0.46
CA PRO A 84 15.02 9.75 -0.66
C PRO A 84 13.70 10.52 -0.90
N CYS A 85 13.18 11.17 0.14
CA CYS A 85 11.94 11.94 0.08
C CYS A 85 12.15 13.45 0.01
N HIS A 86 13.22 13.97 0.63
CA HIS A 86 13.43 15.42 0.78
C HIS A 86 14.61 15.97 -0.02
N ALA A 87 15.63 15.17 -0.33
CA ALA A 87 16.83 15.68 -0.97
C ALA A 87 16.58 16.10 -2.42
N LYS A 88 16.98 17.32 -2.73
CA LYS A 88 16.98 17.93 -4.06
C LYS A 88 18.40 18.43 -4.35
N THR A 89 18.89 18.19 -5.56
CA THR A 89 20.18 18.73 -6.02
C THR A 89 19.91 19.73 -7.13
N GLU A 90 20.28 20.99 -6.91
CA GLU A 90 20.20 22.08 -7.88
C GLU A 90 21.55 22.78 -7.94
N ASP A 91 22.08 23.00 -9.15
CA ASP A 91 23.39 23.65 -9.38
C ASP A 91 24.55 23.08 -8.55
N GLY A 92 24.56 21.76 -8.36
CA GLY A 92 25.58 21.06 -7.58
C GLY A 92 25.45 21.22 -6.06
N LYS A 93 24.40 21.89 -5.56
CA LYS A 93 24.10 22.02 -4.14
C LYS A 93 22.95 21.11 -3.74
N CYS A 94 23.17 20.32 -2.68
CA CYS A 94 22.12 19.51 -2.07
C CYS A 94 21.37 20.33 -1.03
N SER A 95 20.04 20.26 -1.07
CA SER A 95 19.16 20.87 -0.08
C SER A 95 17.95 19.97 0.18
N TYR A 96 17.27 20.15 1.31
CA TYR A 96 16.01 19.49 1.59
C TYR A 96 14.84 20.36 1.15
N SER A 97 13.86 19.76 0.48
CA SER A 97 12.73 20.45 -0.12
C SER A 97 11.41 19.79 0.22
N LEU A 98 10.46 20.59 0.72
CA LEU A 98 9.08 20.16 0.88
C LEU A 98 8.37 19.99 -0.46
N GLU A 99 8.77 20.75 -1.50
CA GLU A 99 8.23 20.56 -2.85
C GLU A 99 8.53 19.13 -3.35
N LYS A 100 9.78 18.68 -3.15
CA LYS A 100 10.18 17.30 -3.50
C LYS A 100 9.38 16.26 -2.73
N ALA A 101 9.15 16.47 -1.44
CA ALA A 101 8.37 15.56 -0.61
C ALA A 101 6.87 15.51 -0.98
N LYS A 102 6.33 16.60 -1.54
CA LYS A 102 4.94 16.70 -1.99
C LYS A 102 4.71 16.21 -3.42
N ASP A 103 5.77 16.09 -4.23
CA ASP A 103 5.68 15.51 -5.57
C ASP A 103 5.24 14.05 -5.49
N ILE A 104 4.13 13.73 -6.14
CA ILE A 104 3.58 12.37 -6.23
C ILE A 104 4.62 11.35 -6.74
N ASN A 105 5.54 11.77 -7.61
CA ASN A 105 6.57 10.89 -8.16
C ASN A 105 7.58 10.43 -7.11
N THR A 106 7.75 11.17 -6.02
CA THR A 106 8.58 10.75 -4.88
C THR A 106 7.99 9.51 -4.23
N CYS A 107 6.68 9.46 -4.04
CA CYS A 107 6.00 8.28 -3.49
C CYS A 107 5.98 7.13 -4.51
N LEU A 108 5.65 7.42 -5.77
CA LEU A 108 5.49 6.42 -6.83
C LEU A 108 6.79 5.73 -7.26
N ALA A 109 7.95 6.24 -6.82
CA ALA A 109 9.23 5.55 -6.98
C ALA A 109 9.24 4.18 -6.26
N CYS A 110 8.57 4.09 -5.11
CA CYS A 110 8.45 2.86 -4.32
C CYS A 110 7.03 2.25 -4.42
N HIS A 111 5.99 3.11 -4.44
CA HIS A 111 4.58 2.74 -4.61
C HIS A 111 4.23 2.43 -6.08
N SER A 112 4.97 1.47 -6.64
CA SER A 112 4.87 1.08 -8.06
C SER A 112 3.52 0.45 -8.40
N ARG A 113 2.85 -0.17 -7.43
CA ARG A 113 1.51 -0.75 -7.63
C ARG A 113 0.45 0.33 -7.82
N GLU A 114 0.52 1.40 -7.05
CA GLU A 114 -0.31 2.59 -7.21
C GLU A 114 -0.01 3.27 -8.55
N LYS A 115 1.27 3.37 -8.95
CA LYS A 115 1.65 3.88 -10.27
C LYS A 115 1.00 3.09 -11.41
N VAL A 116 1.02 1.76 -11.34
CA VAL A 116 0.37 0.89 -12.32
C VAL A 116 -1.15 1.07 -12.28
N THR A 117 -1.72 1.21 -11.09
CA THR A 117 -3.16 1.45 -10.90
C THR A 117 -3.61 2.71 -11.63
N PHE A 118 -2.91 3.83 -11.43
CA PHE A 118 -3.24 5.08 -12.12
C PHE A 118 -3.04 5.00 -13.63
N LYS A 119 -2.00 4.29 -14.09
CA LYS A 119 -1.79 4.05 -15.52
C LYS A 119 -2.97 3.32 -16.15
N ILE A 120 -3.36 2.17 -15.58
CA ILE A 120 -4.48 1.37 -16.11
C ILE A 120 -5.80 2.15 -16.00
N GLY A 121 -6.02 2.84 -14.88
CA GLY A 121 -7.19 3.70 -14.70
C GLY A 121 -7.27 4.78 -15.78
N LYS A 122 -6.17 5.47 -16.08
CA LYS A 122 -6.11 6.48 -17.16
C LYS A 122 -6.38 5.87 -18.53
N GLU A 123 -5.81 4.70 -18.84
CA GLU A 123 -6.03 4.00 -20.11
C GLU A 123 -7.49 3.53 -20.29
N LYS A 124 -8.20 3.27 -19.18
CA LYS A 124 -9.60 2.85 -19.15
C LYS A 124 -10.59 4.01 -18.91
N ASP A 125 -10.14 5.27 -18.94
CA ASP A 125 -10.94 6.47 -18.61
C ASP A 125 -11.66 6.37 -17.25
N ALA A 126 -10.96 5.78 -16.27
CA ALA A 126 -11.43 5.50 -14.92
C ALA A 126 -10.34 5.82 -13.87
N LEU A 127 -9.54 6.86 -14.13
CA LEU A 127 -8.53 7.34 -13.18
C LEU A 127 -9.20 7.73 -11.85
N ASP A 128 -8.48 7.55 -10.74
CA ASP A 128 -8.96 7.99 -9.43
C ASP A 128 -9.37 9.46 -9.47
N ILE A 129 -10.59 9.75 -8.98
CA ILE A 129 -11.18 11.08 -9.08
C ILE A 129 -10.36 12.15 -8.35
N HIS A 130 -9.70 11.81 -7.24
CA HIS A 130 -8.89 12.75 -6.47
C HIS A 130 -7.61 13.09 -7.24
N ILE A 131 -6.96 12.07 -7.81
CA ILE A 131 -5.77 12.26 -8.65
C ILE A 131 -6.12 13.05 -9.92
N ALA A 132 -7.25 12.72 -10.57
CA ALA A 132 -7.75 13.46 -11.73
C ALA A 132 -8.07 14.93 -11.39
N SER A 133 -8.44 15.21 -10.14
CA SER A 133 -8.70 16.56 -9.62
C SER A 133 -7.44 17.28 -9.14
N GLY A 134 -6.26 16.68 -9.30
CA GLY A 134 -4.97 17.30 -8.96
C GLY A 134 -4.51 17.07 -7.51
N MET A 135 -5.20 16.25 -6.72
CA MET A 135 -4.71 15.86 -5.40
C MET A 135 -3.49 14.92 -5.52
N VAL A 136 -2.60 14.99 -4.55
CA VAL A 136 -1.42 14.15 -4.40
C VAL A 136 -1.48 13.34 -3.11
N CYS A 137 -0.54 12.40 -2.92
CA CYS A 137 -0.55 11.46 -1.80
C CYS A 137 -0.70 12.15 -0.43
N VAL A 138 0.02 13.26 -0.23
CA VAL A 138 0.08 13.99 1.05
C VAL A 138 -1.17 14.80 1.36
N ASP A 139 -2.08 14.94 0.40
CA ASP A 139 -3.39 15.57 0.65
C ASP A 139 -4.27 14.66 1.52
N CYS A 140 -4.10 13.34 1.40
CA CYS A 140 -4.73 12.34 2.26
C CYS A 140 -3.78 11.84 3.37
N HIS A 141 -2.56 11.43 3.00
CA HIS A 141 -1.56 10.87 3.91
C HIS A 141 -0.69 11.96 4.55
N LYS A 142 -1.09 12.43 5.73
CA LYS A 142 -0.38 13.49 6.46
C LYS A 142 0.95 12.97 7.04
N ALA A 143 1.76 13.90 7.58
CA ALA A 143 3.10 13.60 8.08
C ALA A 143 3.15 12.37 9.01
N GLU A 144 2.18 12.21 9.91
CA GLU A 144 2.11 11.07 10.83
C GLU A 144 1.91 9.71 10.13
N ASP A 145 1.24 9.65 8.96
CA ASP A 145 1.09 8.41 8.18
C ASP A 145 2.43 8.00 7.52
N VAL A 146 3.33 8.98 7.29
CA VAL A 146 4.60 8.76 6.58
C VAL A 146 5.75 8.63 7.57
N HIS A 147 5.90 9.61 8.46
CA HIS A 147 6.93 9.69 9.51
C HIS A 147 6.58 8.88 10.75
N GLY A 148 5.36 8.34 10.86
CA GLY A 148 4.90 7.68 12.08
C GLY A 148 4.56 8.69 13.19
N ASP A 149 3.93 8.18 14.25
CA ASP A 149 3.51 8.95 15.43
C ASP A 149 4.25 8.52 16.71
N GLY A 150 5.33 7.74 16.56
CA GLY A 150 6.11 7.18 17.67
C GLY A 150 5.62 5.82 18.16
N THR A 151 4.50 5.31 17.63
CA THR A 151 4.02 3.95 17.86
C THR A 151 4.64 2.98 16.86
N LEU A 152 5.06 1.81 17.33
CA LEU A 152 5.47 0.71 16.47
C LEU A 152 4.23 -0.08 16.03
N TYR A 153 3.94 -0.02 14.74
CA TYR A 153 2.87 -0.80 14.12
C TYR A 153 3.44 -2.04 13.45
N ARG A 154 2.71 -3.15 13.50
CA ARG A 154 3.02 -4.37 12.77
C ARG A 154 2.68 -4.24 11.29
N THR A 155 1.60 -3.51 10.99
CA THR A 155 1.11 -3.32 9.61
C THR A 155 0.46 -1.96 9.41
N MET A 156 0.25 -1.55 8.17
CA MET A 156 -0.57 -0.37 7.83
C MET A 156 -2.08 -0.56 8.10
N ARG A 157 -2.49 -1.73 8.60
CA ARG A 157 -3.87 -2.07 8.98
C ARG A 157 -4.06 -2.05 10.51
N ASP A 158 -3.00 -1.87 11.27
CA ASP A 158 -3.15 -1.65 12.70
C ASP A 158 -3.95 -0.35 12.94
N GLU A 159 -4.70 -0.31 14.04
CA GLU A 159 -5.49 0.86 14.39
C GLU A 159 -4.56 2.06 14.65
N GLY A 160 -4.84 3.19 14.00
CA GLY A 160 -4.03 4.41 14.10
C GLY A 160 -2.84 4.50 13.14
N ALA A 161 -2.40 3.38 12.52
CA ALA A 161 -1.25 3.35 11.63
C ALA A 161 -1.40 4.21 10.37
N VAL A 162 -2.64 4.34 9.88
CA VAL A 162 -3.02 5.23 8.77
C VAL A 162 -4.25 6.02 9.19
N LYS A 163 -4.14 7.35 9.16
CA LYS A 163 -5.17 8.31 9.60
C LYS A 163 -5.92 8.94 8.43
N ALA A 164 -5.50 8.69 7.19
CA ALA A 164 -6.26 9.04 6.00
C ALA A 164 -7.65 8.37 6.01
N THR A 165 -8.70 9.15 5.81
CA THR A 165 -10.09 8.66 5.78
C THR A 165 -10.95 9.55 4.89
N CYS A 166 -11.94 8.95 4.24
CA CYS A 166 -12.92 9.66 3.40
C CYS A 166 -13.69 10.71 4.20
N THR A 167 -14.06 10.40 5.44
CA THR A 167 -15.00 11.21 6.25
C THR A 167 -14.44 12.54 6.73
N LYS A 168 -13.13 12.77 6.62
CA LYS A 168 -12.53 14.08 6.91
C LYS A 168 -12.93 15.15 5.88
N CYS A 169 -13.21 14.74 4.64
CA CYS A 169 -13.62 15.63 3.55
C CYS A 169 -15.05 15.34 3.06
N HIS A 170 -15.53 14.10 3.23
CA HIS A 170 -16.85 13.64 2.82
C HIS A 170 -17.64 13.10 4.03
N PRO A 171 -18.14 13.98 4.91
CA PRO A 171 -19.03 13.57 6.01
C PRO A 171 -20.31 12.93 5.44
N PRO A 172 -20.65 11.67 5.80
CA PRO A 172 -21.85 11.01 5.29
C PRO A 172 -23.15 11.76 5.59
N GLU A 173 -23.14 12.65 6.58
CA GLU A 173 -24.25 13.49 7.00
C GLU A 173 -24.57 14.57 5.95
N ASP A 174 -23.55 15.03 5.22
CA ASP A 174 -23.68 16.06 4.19
C ASP A 174 -24.37 15.50 2.92
N GLU A 175 -24.36 14.18 2.75
CA GLU A 175 -25.04 13.48 1.65
C GLU A 175 -25.94 12.35 2.18
N PRO A 176 -27.15 12.67 2.67
CA PRO A 176 -28.02 11.72 3.37
C PRO A 176 -28.80 10.77 2.42
N ILE A 177 -28.13 10.25 1.40
CA ILE A 177 -28.69 9.34 0.39
C ILE A 177 -28.95 7.94 0.95
N ARG A 178 -29.92 7.22 0.35
CA ARG A 178 -30.30 5.85 0.76
C ARG A 178 -29.09 4.90 0.88
N PRO A 179 -28.14 4.83 -0.08
CA PRO A 179 -26.97 3.94 0.03
C PRO A 179 -26.13 4.10 1.31
N HIS A 180 -25.99 5.32 1.85
CA HIS A 180 -25.23 5.56 3.09
C HIS A 180 -25.93 5.04 4.36
N LYS A 181 -27.25 4.75 4.28
CA LYS A 181 -28.05 4.38 5.45
C LYS A 181 -28.42 2.90 5.49
N VAL A 182 -28.71 2.31 4.32
CA VAL A 182 -29.33 0.96 4.25
C VAL A 182 -28.45 -0.16 4.81
N HIS A 183 -27.13 0.00 4.78
CA HIS A 183 -26.19 -0.99 5.31
C HIS A 183 -25.80 -0.76 6.79
N LYS A 184 -26.38 0.25 7.46
CA LYS A 184 -26.22 0.49 8.91
C LYS A 184 -24.75 0.45 9.38
N GLY A 185 -23.86 1.10 8.62
CA GLY A 185 -22.43 1.18 8.94
C GLY A 185 -21.62 -0.11 8.73
N LYS A 186 -22.20 -1.14 8.10
CA LYS A 186 -21.51 -2.44 7.82
C LYS A 186 -20.68 -2.45 6.55
N LEU A 187 -20.77 -1.43 5.71
CA LEU A 187 -19.88 -1.24 4.57
C LEU A 187 -18.91 -0.11 4.85
N ASP A 188 -17.65 -0.33 4.48
CA ASP A 188 -16.66 0.72 4.33
C ASP A 188 -16.86 1.46 3.00
N CYS A 189 -16.45 2.74 2.93
CA CYS A 189 -16.61 3.57 1.73
C CYS A 189 -16.00 2.89 0.49
N ALA A 190 -14.87 2.20 0.67
CA ALA A 190 -14.16 1.55 -0.42
C ALA A 190 -14.94 0.38 -1.05
N ALA A 191 -15.85 -0.27 -0.31
CA ALA A 191 -16.70 -1.33 -0.86
C ALA A 191 -17.58 -0.85 -2.03
N CYS A 192 -17.95 0.45 -2.03
CA CYS A 192 -18.81 1.04 -3.04
C CYS A 192 -18.06 1.96 -4.01
N HIS A 193 -17.10 2.74 -3.51
CA HIS A 193 -16.46 3.82 -4.26
C HIS A 193 -15.15 3.43 -4.97
N VAL A 194 -14.45 2.37 -4.55
CA VAL A 194 -13.28 1.87 -5.29
C VAL A 194 -13.74 1.04 -6.48
N ALA A 195 -13.29 1.35 -7.69
CA ALA A 195 -13.76 0.72 -8.92
C ALA A 195 -13.37 -0.76 -9.03
N ASN A 196 -12.12 -1.08 -8.71
CA ASN A 196 -11.52 -2.39 -8.94
C ASN A 196 -10.33 -2.65 -8.00
N THR A 197 -9.85 -3.88 -8.02
CA THR A 197 -8.66 -4.35 -7.31
C THR A 197 -7.51 -4.50 -8.32
N THR A 198 -6.40 -3.81 -8.12
CA THR A 198 -5.16 -4.07 -8.88
C THR A 198 -4.47 -5.29 -8.31
N THR A 199 -4.51 -6.43 -8.98
CA THR A 199 -3.92 -7.69 -8.47
C THR A 199 -2.68 -8.11 -9.27
N CYS A 200 -1.68 -8.67 -8.58
CA CYS A 200 -0.59 -9.42 -9.22
C CYS A 200 -0.92 -10.92 -9.17
N LEU A 201 -0.92 -11.57 -10.34
CA LEU A 201 -1.20 -13.01 -10.45
C LEU A 201 0.05 -13.80 -10.81
N ASN A 202 0.14 -14.97 -10.19
CA ASN A 202 1.02 -16.06 -10.54
C ASN A 202 2.51 -15.66 -10.54
N CYS A 203 2.94 -15.04 -9.43
CA CYS A 203 4.32 -14.63 -9.22
C CYS A 203 5.22 -15.84 -8.97
N HIS A 204 6.18 -16.09 -9.86
CA HIS A 204 7.17 -17.15 -9.71
C HIS A 204 8.31 -16.68 -8.82
N PHE A 205 8.18 -16.95 -7.53
CA PHE A 205 9.10 -16.39 -6.55
C PHE A 205 10.46 -17.08 -6.58
N SER A 206 10.52 -18.39 -6.80
CA SER A 206 11.80 -19.11 -6.99
C SER A 206 12.63 -18.49 -8.12
N LYS A 207 11.99 -18.17 -9.26
CA LYS A 207 12.65 -17.49 -10.39
C LYS A 207 13.08 -16.06 -10.05
N PHE A 208 12.33 -15.35 -9.22
CA PHE A 208 12.77 -14.06 -8.70
C PHE A 208 14.03 -14.21 -7.83
N LEU A 209 14.08 -15.19 -6.93
CA LEU A 209 15.24 -15.45 -6.08
C LEU A 209 16.48 -15.87 -6.90
N GLU A 210 16.30 -16.70 -7.94
CA GLU A 210 17.40 -17.13 -8.82
C GLU A 210 17.98 -15.97 -9.66
N THR A 211 17.13 -15.09 -10.18
CA THR A 211 17.53 -14.11 -11.22
C THR A 211 17.63 -12.67 -10.73
N GLY A 212 17.07 -12.36 -9.56
CA GLY A 212 16.86 -10.99 -9.07
C GLY A 212 15.88 -10.16 -9.91
N LYS A 213 15.27 -10.72 -10.96
CA LYS A 213 14.42 -9.98 -11.90
C LYS A 213 12.94 -10.22 -11.59
N ARG A 214 12.16 -9.13 -11.56
CA ARG A 214 10.69 -9.21 -11.45
C ARG A 214 10.01 -9.29 -12.81
N LYS A 215 10.56 -8.65 -13.84
CA LYS A 215 9.97 -8.60 -15.19
C LYS A 215 9.88 -10.00 -15.79
N GLY A 216 8.67 -10.38 -16.23
CA GLY A 216 8.42 -11.65 -16.90
C GLY A 216 8.17 -12.85 -15.95
N ASN A 217 8.15 -12.64 -14.64
CA ASN A 217 7.91 -13.69 -13.64
C ASN A 217 6.47 -13.72 -13.11
N PHE A 218 5.59 -12.84 -13.60
CA PHE A 218 4.19 -12.77 -13.22
C PHE A 218 3.36 -12.23 -14.39
N PHE A 219 2.04 -12.47 -14.39
CA PHE A 219 1.15 -11.86 -15.38
C PHE A 219 0.99 -10.37 -15.11
N PRO A 220 0.87 -9.52 -16.15
CA PRO A 220 0.62 -8.09 -15.99
C PRO A 220 -0.53 -7.84 -14.99
N PRO A 221 -0.42 -6.81 -14.13
CA PRO A 221 -1.49 -6.51 -13.20
C PRO A 221 -2.79 -6.22 -13.93
N ILE A 222 -3.89 -6.71 -13.37
CA ILE A 222 -5.23 -6.57 -13.93
C ILE A 222 -6.13 -5.79 -12.97
N GLN A 223 -7.18 -5.19 -13.54
CA GLN A 223 -8.17 -4.34 -12.87
C GLN A 223 -9.56 -4.62 -13.41
N ASP A 224 -9.97 -5.89 -13.34
CA ASP A 224 -11.22 -6.35 -13.97
C ASP A 224 -12.30 -6.71 -12.95
N TRP A 225 -11.91 -6.97 -11.71
CA TRP A 225 -12.80 -7.27 -10.60
C TRP A 225 -12.63 -6.31 -9.44
N LEU A 226 -13.61 -6.33 -8.53
CA LEU A 226 -13.46 -5.85 -7.17
C LEU A 226 -13.66 -7.04 -6.23
N LEU A 227 -12.61 -7.43 -5.50
CA LEU A 227 -12.74 -8.39 -4.41
C LEU A 227 -13.30 -7.66 -3.19
N LEU A 228 -14.28 -8.24 -2.52
CA LEU A 228 -14.76 -7.77 -1.22
C LEU A 228 -14.29 -8.70 -0.12
N VAL A 229 -13.83 -8.13 1.00
CA VAL A 229 -13.41 -8.86 2.20
C VAL A 229 -14.03 -8.26 3.45
N ASN A 230 -14.16 -9.05 4.51
CA ASN A 230 -14.44 -8.53 5.84
C ASN A 230 -13.14 -8.03 6.47
N TYR A 231 -13.23 -6.91 7.17
CA TYR A 231 -12.13 -6.29 7.90
C TYR A 231 -12.68 -5.34 8.97
N LYS A 232 -12.26 -5.51 10.23
CA LYS A 232 -12.74 -4.72 11.39
C LYS A 232 -14.27 -4.61 11.46
N GLY A 233 -14.96 -5.73 11.21
CA GLY A 233 -16.42 -5.81 11.29
C GLY A 233 -17.20 -5.12 10.16
N LYS A 234 -16.52 -4.67 9.10
CA LYS A 234 -17.11 -4.10 7.88
C LYS A 234 -16.67 -4.87 6.64
N VAL A 235 -17.48 -4.79 5.59
CA VAL A 235 -17.05 -5.19 4.25
C VAL A 235 -16.31 -4.02 3.60
N THR A 236 -15.13 -4.27 3.05
CA THR A 236 -14.31 -3.30 2.31
C THR A 236 -13.74 -3.91 1.02
N SER A 237 -13.06 -3.10 0.21
CA SER A 237 -12.30 -3.59 -0.93
C SER A 237 -11.11 -4.43 -0.46
N GLY A 238 -10.94 -5.59 -1.08
CA GLY A 238 -9.86 -6.50 -0.83
C GLY A 238 -8.90 -6.61 -1.99
N ASN A 239 -7.81 -7.32 -1.74
CA ASN A 239 -6.85 -7.74 -2.72
C ASN A 239 -6.57 -9.22 -2.61
N VAL A 240 -6.15 -9.80 -3.73
CA VAL A 240 -5.57 -11.13 -3.80
C VAL A 240 -4.16 -11.03 -4.38
N GLN A 241 -3.26 -11.93 -4.00
CA GLN A 241 -2.03 -12.20 -4.75
C GLN A 241 -1.84 -13.70 -4.81
N THR A 242 -1.45 -14.19 -5.99
CA THR A 242 -1.15 -15.61 -6.19
C THR A 242 0.31 -15.80 -6.54
N LEU A 243 0.94 -16.81 -5.94
CA LEU A 243 2.37 -17.08 -6.07
C LEU A 243 2.62 -18.56 -6.32
N VAL A 244 3.72 -18.84 -7.01
CA VAL A 244 4.26 -20.17 -7.25
C VAL A 244 5.71 -20.20 -6.77
N HIS A 245 6.06 -21.20 -5.98
CA HIS A 245 7.42 -21.44 -5.52
C HIS A 245 7.67 -22.94 -5.50
N GLU A 246 8.59 -23.42 -6.34
CA GLU A 246 8.92 -24.85 -6.45
C GLU A 246 7.69 -25.76 -6.59
N LYS A 247 6.76 -25.40 -7.50
CA LYS A 247 5.44 -26.05 -7.73
C LYS A 247 4.42 -25.95 -6.60
N LYS A 248 4.80 -25.46 -5.42
CA LYS A 248 3.84 -25.09 -4.37
C LYS A 248 3.12 -23.81 -4.76
N THR A 249 1.84 -23.76 -4.46
CA THR A 249 0.96 -22.65 -4.80
C THR A 249 0.48 -21.94 -3.54
N PHE A 250 0.35 -20.62 -3.64
CA PHE A 250 -0.01 -19.76 -2.52
C PHE A 250 -0.99 -18.69 -2.96
N ILE A 251 -1.96 -18.40 -2.09
CA ILE A 251 -2.89 -17.30 -2.26
C ILE A 251 -2.98 -16.52 -0.97
N THR A 252 -2.79 -15.21 -1.05
CA THR A 252 -3.06 -14.31 0.07
C THR A 252 -4.20 -13.36 -0.25
N TYR A 253 -5.08 -13.16 0.72
CA TYR A 253 -6.17 -12.20 0.68
C TYR A 253 -5.94 -11.14 1.75
N ALA A 254 -6.08 -9.87 1.39
CA ALA A 254 -5.83 -8.74 2.29
C ALA A 254 -6.86 -7.62 2.09
N PRO A 255 -7.18 -6.80 3.11
CA PRO A 255 -7.90 -5.55 2.92
C PRO A 255 -7.02 -4.58 2.14
N TYR A 256 -7.56 -3.95 1.10
CA TYR A 256 -6.77 -3.16 0.17
C TYR A 256 -7.51 -1.96 -0.37
N PHE A 257 -6.88 -0.79 -0.26
CA PHE A 257 -7.36 0.45 -0.88
C PHE A 257 -6.56 0.68 -2.16
N THR A 258 -7.20 0.42 -3.30
CA THR A 258 -6.53 0.40 -4.61
C THR A 258 -6.14 1.78 -5.14
N HIS A 259 -6.65 2.87 -4.57
CA HIS A 259 -6.56 4.22 -5.15
C HIS A 259 -7.16 4.26 -6.57
N ALA A 260 -8.37 3.70 -6.70
CA ALA A 260 -9.18 3.74 -7.91
C ALA A 260 -10.59 4.25 -7.59
N VAL A 261 -10.67 5.30 -6.78
CA VAL A 261 -11.92 5.90 -6.29
C VAL A 261 -12.64 6.60 -7.43
N GLN A 262 -13.95 6.39 -7.52
CA GLN A 262 -14.82 7.01 -8.52
C GLN A 262 -15.75 8.02 -7.87
N SER A 263 -16.07 9.10 -8.60
CA SER A 263 -17.05 10.11 -8.18
C SER A 263 -18.43 9.50 -7.92
N LYS A 264 -18.81 8.52 -8.73
CA LYS A 264 -20.06 7.78 -8.58
C LYS A 264 -19.80 6.37 -8.05
N ALA A 265 -20.37 6.06 -6.89
CA ALA A 265 -20.37 4.71 -6.34
C ALA A 265 -21.06 3.70 -7.28
N ARG A 266 -20.65 2.44 -7.17
CA ARG A 266 -21.34 1.34 -7.87
C ARG A 266 -22.80 1.20 -7.43
N GLY A 267 -23.65 0.78 -8.37
CA GLY A 267 -25.04 0.46 -8.09
C GLY A 267 -25.21 -0.83 -7.28
N CYS A 268 -26.33 -0.98 -6.59
CA CYS A 268 -26.57 -2.13 -5.71
C CYS A 268 -26.53 -3.48 -6.44
N THR A 269 -26.98 -3.53 -7.70
CA THR A 269 -26.94 -4.74 -8.56
C THR A 269 -25.53 -5.20 -8.91
N ALA A 270 -24.52 -4.35 -8.74
CA ALA A 270 -23.13 -4.77 -8.91
C ALA A 270 -22.71 -5.80 -7.85
N CYS A 271 -23.33 -5.77 -6.67
CA CYS A 271 -23.04 -6.67 -5.54
C CYS A 271 -24.18 -7.65 -5.24
N HIS A 272 -25.43 -7.22 -5.40
CA HIS A 272 -26.61 -8.01 -5.06
C HIS A 272 -27.14 -8.81 -6.25
N ALA A 273 -27.32 -10.12 -6.04
CA ALA A 273 -27.73 -11.10 -7.04
C ALA A 273 -26.89 -11.05 -8.33
N ASN A 274 -25.62 -10.66 -8.21
CA ASN A 274 -24.69 -10.67 -9.32
C ASN A 274 -24.27 -12.12 -9.66
N GLU A 275 -23.62 -12.31 -10.80
CA GLU A 275 -23.25 -13.64 -11.29
C GLU A 275 -22.38 -14.43 -10.29
N ALA A 276 -21.37 -13.79 -9.68
CA ALA A 276 -20.49 -14.44 -8.71
C ALA A 276 -21.26 -14.94 -7.48
N VAL A 277 -22.14 -14.11 -6.94
CA VAL A 277 -22.98 -14.45 -5.78
C VAL A 277 -23.96 -15.57 -6.12
N MET A 278 -24.51 -15.59 -7.33
CA MET A 278 -25.42 -16.65 -7.77
C MET A 278 -24.69 -17.97 -7.98
N LEU A 279 -23.48 -17.97 -8.56
CA LEU A 279 -22.62 -19.15 -8.63
C LEU A 279 -22.32 -19.70 -7.22
N ILE A 280 -21.93 -18.83 -6.30
CA ILE A 280 -21.63 -19.21 -4.91
C ILE A 280 -22.86 -19.84 -4.24
N LYS A 281 -24.04 -19.23 -4.41
CA LYS A 281 -25.31 -19.76 -3.88
C LYS A 281 -25.62 -21.16 -4.41
N GLU A 282 -25.32 -21.43 -5.67
CA GLU A 282 -25.53 -22.73 -6.32
C GLU A 282 -24.48 -23.78 -5.94
N GLY A 283 -23.52 -23.46 -5.06
CA GLY A 283 -22.41 -24.34 -4.73
C GLY A 283 -21.36 -24.45 -5.83
N LYS A 284 -21.40 -23.57 -6.84
CA LYS A 284 -20.43 -23.53 -7.93
C LYS A 284 -19.25 -22.62 -7.58
N SER A 285 -18.12 -22.85 -8.22
CA SER A 285 -16.95 -22.00 -8.09
C SER A 285 -17.00 -20.82 -9.08
N VAL A 286 -16.52 -19.66 -8.62
CA VAL A 286 -16.26 -18.49 -9.45
C VAL A 286 -14.88 -18.65 -10.10
N PRO A 287 -14.76 -18.65 -11.43
CA PRO A 287 -13.47 -18.76 -12.13
C PRO A 287 -12.74 -17.42 -12.06
N MET A 288 -11.95 -17.21 -11.01
CA MET A 288 -11.28 -15.94 -10.76
C MET A 288 -10.17 -15.67 -11.79
N ALA A 289 -9.37 -16.69 -12.09
CA ALA A 289 -8.33 -16.64 -13.09
C ALA A 289 -8.21 -18.01 -13.76
N GLU A 290 -8.49 -18.09 -15.06
CA GLU A 290 -8.38 -19.31 -15.86
C GLU A 290 -7.31 -19.17 -16.92
N PHE A 291 -6.49 -20.20 -17.12
CA PHE A 291 -5.48 -20.20 -18.17
C PHE A 291 -6.03 -20.85 -19.45
N LYS A 292 -6.31 -20.04 -20.47
CA LYS A 292 -6.88 -20.48 -21.76
C LYS A 292 -6.12 -19.81 -22.91
N ASP A 293 -5.85 -20.55 -23.99
CA ASP A 293 -5.17 -20.06 -25.19
C ASP A 293 -3.87 -19.27 -24.90
N ASN A 294 -3.06 -19.81 -24.00
CA ASN A 294 -1.79 -19.22 -23.54
C ASN A 294 -1.94 -17.84 -22.88
N LYS A 295 -3.12 -17.54 -22.32
CA LYS A 295 -3.44 -16.28 -21.64
C LYS A 295 -4.19 -16.53 -20.34
N MET A 296 -4.00 -15.64 -19.38
CA MET A 296 -4.81 -15.61 -18.16
C MET A 296 -6.08 -14.81 -18.42
N VAL A 297 -7.24 -15.46 -18.26
CA VAL A 297 -8.56 -14.85 -18.37
C VAL A 297 -9.10 -14.61 -16.97
N SER A 298 -9.34 -13.35 -16.65
CA SER A 298 -9.81 -12.87 -15.35
C SER A 298 -11.33 -12.82 -15.26
N TRP A 299 -11.85 -13.06 -14.06
CA TRP A 299 -13.22 -12.71 -13.70
C TRP A 299 -13.49 -11.21 -13.89
N LYS A 300 -14.76 -10.85 -14.13
CA LYS A 300 -15.18 -9.45 -14.25
C LYS A 300 -16.27 -9.12 -13.24
N GLY A 301 -16.14 -7.98 -12.58
CA GLY A 301 -17.14 -7.47 -11.63
C GLY A 301 -16.85 -7.78 -10.17
N VAL A 302 -17.86 -7.65 -9.31
CA VAL A 302 -17.70 -7.79 -7.86
C VAL A 302 -17.76 -9.25 -7.45
N VAL A 303 -16.87 -9.65 -6.56
CA VAL A 303 -16.84 -11.00 -5.98
C VAL A 303 -16.60 -10.92 -4.48
N PRO A 304 -17.46 -11.54 -3.64
CA PRO A 304 -17.17 -11.69 -2.21
C PRO A 304 -16.11 -12.77 -1.99
N LEU A 305 -15.25 -12.58 -0.99
CA LEU A 305 -14.27 -13.59 -0.60
C LEU A 305 -14.96 -14.83 0.01
N VAL A 306 -15.10 -15.87 -0.79
CA VAL A 306 -15.53 -17.21 -0.37
C VAL A 306 -14.48 -18.22 -0.86
N PRO A 307 -13.39 -18.40 -0.09
CA PRO A 307 -12.12 -19.00 -0.55
C PRO A 307 -12.30 -20.35 -1.24
N ASP A 308 -13.09 -21.27 -0.66
CA ASP A 308 -13.33 -22.60 -1.23
C ASP A 308 -14.13 -22.58 -2.55
N GLN A 309 -14.76 -21.45 -2.88
CA GLN A 309 -15.52 -21.26 -4.11
C GLN A 309 -14.86 -20.27 -5.07
N LEU A 310 -13.64 -19.78 -4.78
CA LEU A 310 -12.87 -18.98 -5.73
C LEU A 310 -11.82 -19.87 -6.40
N LYS A 311 -11.95 -20.11 -7.71
CA LYS A 311 -11.04 -20.98 -8.46
C LYS A 311 -9.92 -20.18 -9.12
N TRP A 312 -8.69 -20.67 -8.97
CA TRP A 312 -7.49 -20.07 -9.51
C TRP A 312 -6.67 -21.12 -10.25
N ASP A 313 -6.42 -20.88 -11.53
CA ASP A 313 -5.43 -21.64 -12.27
C ASP A 313 -4.03 -21.09 -11.98
N PHE A 314 -3.09 -22.00 -11.73
CA PHE A 314 -1.68 -21.68 -11.61
C PHE A 314 -0.95 -22.17 -12.85
N VAL A 315 0.06 -21.43 -13.27
CA VAL A 315 0.92 -21.81 -14.40
C VAL A 315 2.37 -21.80 -13.96
N ASP A 316 3.19 -22.55 -14.67
CA ASP A 316 4.66 -22.53 -14.59
C ASP A 316 5.25 -22.22 -15.98
N LYS A 317 6.58 -22.05 -16.05
CA LYS A 317 7.29 -21.93 -17.31
C LYS A 317 7.90 -23.26 -17.76
N ASP A 318 7.64 -23.62 -19.00
CA ASP A 318 8.41 -24.62 -19.75
C ASP A 318 9.15 -23.90 -20.89
N GLY A 319 10.45 -23.63 -20.67
CA GLY A 319 11.21 -22.69 -21.48
C GLY A 319 10.61 -21.27 -21.42
N ASP A 320 10.22 -20.73 -22.57
CA ASP A 320 9.57 -19.42 -22.70
C ASP A 320 8.02 -19.49 -22.65
N ASN A 321 7.44 -20.70 -22.63
CA ASN A 321 6.00 -20.89 -22.70
C ASN A 321 5.38 -21.04 -21.31
N TRP A 322 4.17 -20.49 -21.15
CA TRP A 322 3.35 -20.72 -19.96
C TRP A 322 2.61 -22.05 -20.10
N VAL A 323 2.71 -22.90 -19.08
CA VAL A 323 2.03 -24.20 -19.02
C VAL A 323 1.21 -24.30 -17.74
N LEU A 324 0.02 -24.88 -17.82
CA LEU A 324 -0.81 -25.09 -16.63
C LEU A 324 -0.07 -25.98 -15.64
N LEU A 325 0.06 -25.51 -14.40
CA LEU A 325 0.68 -26.26 -13.33
C LEU A 325 -0.31 -27.34 -12.86
N LYS A 326 0.00 -28.60 -13.20
CA LYS A 326 -0.74 -29.75 -12.68
C LYS A 326 -0.26 -30.02 -11.26
N ASN A 327 -1.02 -29.55 -10.28
CA ASN A 327 -0.80 -29.81 -8.87
C ASN A 327 -2.12 -30.30 -8.25
N ASP A 328 -2.09 -31.47 -7.61
CA ASP A 328 -3.25 -32.04 -6.92
C ASP A 328 -3.41 -31.46 -5.51
N GLU A 329 -2.39 -30.73 -5.01
CA GLU A 329 -2.44 -30.04 -3.73
C GLU A 329 -3.22 -28.72 -3.83
N LYS A 330 -4.04 -28.44 -2.81
CA LYS A 330 -4.68 -27.14 -2.66
C LYS A 330 -3.62 -26.07 -2.38
N PRO A 331 -3.79 -24.84 -2.90
CA PRO A 331 -2.91 -23.75 -2.55
C PRO A 331 -2.99 -23.47 -1.04
N MET A 332 -1.85 -23.13 -0.45
CA MET A 332 -1.82 -22.57 0.89
C MET A 332 -2.53 -21.21 0.87
N LEU A 333 -3.40 -20.98 1.85
CA LEU A 333 -4.20 -19.77 1.96
C LEU A 333 -3.73 -18.93 3.14
N GLN A 334 -3.54 -17.64 2.90
CA GLN A 334 -3.27 -16.64 3.93
C GLN A 334 -4.37 -15.57 3.92
N TYR A 335 -4.86 -15.21 5.10
CA TYR A 335 -5.71 -14.04 5.30
C TYR A 335 -4.89 -12.95 5.99
N SER A 336 -4.15 -12.19 5.19
CA SER A 336 -3.17 -11.23 5.70
C SER A 336 -3.83 -9.95 6.19
N CYS A 337 -3.15 -9.31 7.15
CA CYS A 337 -3.55 -8.02 7.70
C CYS A 337 -5.03 -7.99 8.16
N TYR A 338 -5.44 -9.05 8.85
CA TYR A 338 -6.77 -9.19 9.47
C TYR A 338 -7.95 -9.26 8.48
N ALA A 339 -7.70 -9.70 7.23
CA ALA A 339 -8.80 -10.05 6.32
C ALA A 339 -9.60 -11.23 6.86
N GLU A 340 -10.89 -11.23 6.58
CA GLU A 340 -11.79 -12.34 6.88
C GLU A 340 -12.67 -12.65 5.67
N PRO A 341 -12.99 -13.93 5.43
CA PRO A 341 -13.95 -14.32 4.40
C PRO A 341 -15.37 -13.89 4.75
N PHE A 342 -16.27 -13.97 3.77
CA PHE A 342 -17.69 -13.74 3.96
C PHE A 342 -18.34 -14.89 4.74
N THR A 343 -19.24 -14.55 5.64
CA THR A 343 -20.12 -15.54 6.30
C THR A 343 -21.26 -15.98 5.37
N GLU A 344 -21.81 -17.18 5.60
CA GLU A 344 -23.00 -17.64 4.87
C GLU A 344 -24.17 -16.66 4.97
N GLU A 345 -24.37 -16.04 6.13
CA GLU A 345 -25.39 -15.02 6.40
C GLU A 345 -25.22 -13.80 5.48
N GLN A 346 -23.97 -13.34 5.27
CA GLN A 346 -23.68 -12.24 4.35
C GLN A 346 -23.95 -12.64 2.91
N ILE A 347 -23.57 -13.85 2.50
CA ILE A 347 -23.88 -14.37 1.16
C ILE A 347 -25.39 -14.44 0.93
N LYS A 348 -26.16 -14.96 1.90
CA LYS A 348 -27.64 -14.97 1.83
C LYS A 348 -28.23 -13.57 1.62
N LYS A 349 -27.65 -12.54 2.25
CA LYS A 349 -28.07 -11.14 2.04
C LYS A 349 -27.67 -10.61 0.66
N MET A 350 -26.52 -11.00 0.13
CA MET A 350 -26.10 -10.62 -1.22
C MET A 350 -26.94 -11.30 -2.30
N VAL A 351 -27.44 -12.52 -2.07
CA VAL A 351 -28.33 -13.24 -3.01
C VAL A 351 -29.65 -12.50 -3.26
N MET A 352 -30.10 -11.67 -2.32
CA MET A 352 -31.36 -10.94 -2.47
C MET A 352 -31.25 -9.93 -3.62
N PRO A 353 -32.09 -10.03 -4.67
CA PRO A 353 -32.04 -9.09 -5.78
C PRO A 353 -32.45 -7.70 -5.30
N PHE A 354 -31.74 -6.68 -5.78
CA PHE A 354 -32.13 -5.30 -5.51
C PHE A 354 -33.35 -4.94 -6.38
N LYS A 355 -34.51 -4.77 -5.74
CA LYS A 355 -35.68 -4.11 -6.34
C LYS A 355 -35.53 -2.60 -6.14
N LYS A 356 -35.51 -1.86 -7.26
CA LYS A 356 -35.31 -0.40 -7.30
C LYS A 356 -36.32 0.32 -6.41
#